data_AF-A0A081C9T1-F1
#
_entry.id   AF-A0A081C9T1-F1
#
_cell.length_a   1.000
_cell.length_b   1.000
_cell.length_c   1.000
_cell.angle_alpha   90.00
_cell.angle_beta   90.00
_cell.angle_gamma   90.00
#
_symmetry.space_group_name_H-M   'P 1'
#
loop_
_entity.id
_entity.type
_entity.pdbx_description
1 polymer ?
#
loop_
_entity_poly.entity_id
_entity_poly.type
_entity_poly.pdbx_seq_one_letter_code
_entity_poly.pdbx_strand_id
1 'polypeptide(L)'
;MVTQEQVVEALRTVKDPETEMNIVELFLVNDVQIEEEGKRIVVDMGFQRKNPDCKACVTLAWYIQGKIIKKIEQVVGQLPGVETVDVLSN
;
A
#
# COMPACT_ATOMS: atom_id res chain seq x y z
N MET A 1 -10.69 -16.10 8.35
CA MET A 1 -9.74 -15.81 7.26
C MET A 1 -10.00 -14.40 6.77
N VAL A 2 -8.96 -13.64 6.47
CA VAL A 2 -9.08 -12.30 5.90
C VAL A 2 -9.59 -12.42 4.45
N THR A 3 -10.50 -11.55 4.03
CA THR A 3 -10.99 -11.50 2.64
C THR A 3 -10.38 -10.34 1.87
N GLN A 4 -10.45 -10.41 0.53
CA GLN A 4 -9.93 -9.35 -0.34
C GLN A 4 -10.64 -8.02 -0.09
N GLU A 5 -11.96 -8.05 0.13
CA GLU A 5 -12.75 -6.86 0.44
C GLU A 5 -12.30 -6.21 1.74
N GLN A 6 -11.99 -7.01 2.78
CA GLN A 6 -11.50 -6.48 4.05
C GLN A 6 -10.14 -5.78 3.89
N VAL A 7 -9.24 -6.37 3.11
CA VAL A 7 -7.93 -5.74 2.84
C VAL A 7 -8.11 -4.46 2.04
N VAL A 8 -8.92 -4.47 0.98
CA VAL A 8 -9.19 -3.28 0.16
C VAL A 8 -9.81 -2.16 0.99
N GLU A 9 -10.78 -2.47 1.86
CA GLU A 9 -11.39 -1.47 2.74
C GLU A 9 -10.38 -0.89 3.74
N ALA A 10 -9.49 -1.74 4.27
CA ALA A 10 -8.40 -1.27 5.12
C ALA A 10 -7.46 -0.33 4.35
N LEU A 11 -7.09 -0.67 3.10
CA LEU A 11 -6.26 0.15 2.23
C LEU A 11 -6.91 1.51 1.89
N ARG A 12 -8.25 1.61 1.82
CA ARG A 12 -8.95 2.90 1.64
C ARG A 12 -8.72 3.89 2.78
N THR A 13 -8.32 3.43 3.96
CA THR A 13 -7.96 4.31 5.08
C THR A 13 -6.56 4.90 4.95
N VAL A 14 -5.73 4.34 4.06
CA VAL A 14 -4.38 4.83 3.79
C VAL A 14 -4.45 5.96 2.77
N LYS A 15 -3.95 7.12 3.17
CA LYS A 15 -3.96 8.33 2.35
C LYS A 15 -2.57 8.69 1.84
N ASP A 16 -2.55 9.27 0.66
CA ASP A 16 -1.40 9.97 0.12
C ASP A 16 -1.17 11.27 0.91
N PRO A 17 0.00 11.44 1.57
CA PRO A 17 0.31 12.63 2.36
C PRO A 17 0.34 13.96 1.59
N GLU A 18 0.41 13.94 0.26
CA GLU A 18 0.42 15.16 -0.56
C GLU A 18 -1.00 15.61 -0.92
N THR A 19 -1.88 14.66 -1.22
CA THR A 19 -3.21 14.94 -1.78
C THR A 19 -4.36 14.68 -0.82
N GLU A 20 -4.10 14.00 0.30
CA GLU A 20 -5.10 13.52 1.27
C GLU A 20 -6.15 12.54 0.70
N MET A 21 -6.00 12.14 -0.56
CA MET A 21 -6.81 11.12 -1.21
C MET A 21 -6.34 9.72 -0.82
N ASN A 22 -7.25 8.75 -0.82
CA ASN A 22 -6.86 7.37 -0.53
C ASN A 22 -6.15 6.71 -1.71
N ILE A 23 -5.22 5.80 -1.38
CA ILE A 23 -4.36 5.13 -2.36
C ILE A 23 -5.12 4.23 -3.35
N VAL A 24 -6.34 3.80 -3.00
CA VAL A 24 -7.20 2.98 -3.86
C VAL A 24 -7.84 3.85 -4.94
N GLU A 25 -8.40 5.00 -4.58
CA GLU A 25 -8.96 5.98 -5.53
C GLU A 25 -7.91 6.63 -6.43
N LEU A 26 -6.68 6.75 -5.93
CA LEU A 26 -5.53 7.21 -6.73
C LEU A 26 -5.01 6.14 -7.70
N PHE A 27 -5.58 4.94 -7.71
CA PHE A 27 -5.10 3.80 -8.50
C PHE A 27 -3.62 3.47 -8.25
N LEU A 28 -3.17 3.64 -6.99
CA LEU A 28 -1.80 3.30 -6.59
C LEU A 28 -1.66 1.82 -6.22
N VAL A 29 -2.77 1.15 -5.88
CA VAL A 29 -2.80 -0.30 -5.64
C VAL A 29 -3.04 -1.01 -6.97
N ASN A 30 -2.07 -1.77 -7.45
CA ASN A 30 -2.20 -2.57 -8.67
C ASN A 30 -2.95 -3.88 -8.41
N ASP A 31 -2.56 -4.58 -7.34
CA ASP A 31 -3.08 -5.91 -7.00
C ASP A 31 -2.95 -6.19 -5.49
N VAL A 32 -3.78 -7.10 -4.99
CA VAL A 32 -3.73 -7.61 -3.60
C VAL A 32 -3.88 -9.12 -3.64
N GLN A 33 -2.87 -9.82 -3.14
CA GLN A 33 -2.85 -11.27 -3.07
C GLN A 33 -2.92 -11.73 -1.61
N ILE A 34 -3.78 -12.71 -1.37
CA ILE A 34 -3.98 -13.32 -0.07
C ILE A 34 -3.44 -14.74 -0.14
N GLU A 35 -2.34 -14.98 0.58
CA GLU A 35 -1.63 -16.25 0.63
C GLU A 35 -1.82 -16.92 2.00
N GLU A 36 -1.45 -18.21 2.07
CA GLU A 36 -1.40 -18.98 3.33
C GLU A 36 -2.69 -18.88 4.17
N GLU A 37 -3.85 -19.06 3.52
CA GLU A 37 -5.18 -18.99 4.15
C GLU A 37 -5.50 -17.66 4.87
N GLY A 38 -4.88 -16.55 4.41
CA GLY A 38 -5.10 -15.22 4.95
C GLY A 38 -4.05 -14.74 5.96
N LYS A 39 -2.97 -15.51 6.14
CA LYS A 39 -1.87 -15.16 7.03
C LYS A 39 -0.86 -14.23 6.39
N ARG A 40 -0.67 -14.32 5.07
CA ARG A 40 0.27 -13.50 4.33
C ARG A 40 -0.46 -12.66 3.30
N ILE A 41 -0.27 -11.34 3.35
CA ILE A 41 -0.89 -10.39 2.44
C ILE A 41 0.19 -9.71 1.62
N VAL A 42 0.09 -9.81 0.30
CA VAL A 42 1.01 -9.15 -0.63
C VAL A 42 0.26 -8.02 -1.34
N VAL A 43 0.77 -6.79 -1.24
CA VAL A 43 0.18 -5.60 -1.87
C VAL A 43 1.14 -5.07 -2.94
N ASP A 44 0.71 -5.10 -4.20
CA ASP A 44 1.46 -4.53 -5.33
C ASP A 44 1.11 -3.05 -5.51
N MET A 45 2.12 -2.18 -5.44
CA MET A 45 2.00 -0.73 -5.52
C MET A 45 2.61 -0.16 -6.80
N GLY A 46 1.83 0.65 -7.52
CA GLY A 46 2.19 1.28 -8.79
C GLY A 46 2.94 2.61 -8.69
N PHE A 47 3.85 2.78 -7.72
CA PHE A 47 4.50 4.06 -7.45
C PHE A 47 5.37 4.59 -8.61
N GLN A 48 6.02 3.70 -9.38
CA GLN A 48 6.86 4.11 -10.51
C GLN A 48 6.14 5.03 -11.52
N ARG A 49 4.83 4.81 -11.74
CA ARG A 49 4.03 5.62 -12.67
C ARG A 49 3.86 7.08 -12.24
N LYS A 50 4.15 7.39 -10.98
CA LYS A 50 4.00 8.71 -10.36
C LYS A 50 5.35 9.37 -10.03
N ASN A 51 6.47 8.71 -10.32
CA ASN A 51 7.78 9.29 -10.04
C ASN A 51 8.06 10.50 -10.95
N PRO A 52 8.52 11.63 -10.39
CA PRO A 52 8.85 12.81 -11.18
C PRO A 52 10.22 12.67 -11.86
N ASP A 53 10.39 13.31 -13.03
CA ASP A 53 11.67 13.36 -13.76
C ASP A 53 12.73 14.23 -13.05
N CYS A 54 12.28 15.14 -12.18
CA CYS A 54 13.18 16.01 -11.44
C CYS A 54 13.92 15.21 -10.34
N LYS A 55 15.25 15.11 -10.46
CA LYS A 55 16.10 14.33 -9.54
C LYS A 55 15.92 14.68 -8.07
N ALA A 56 15.75 15.97 -7.75
CA ALA A 56 15.52 16.40 -6.37
C ALA A 56 14.15 15.94 -5.84
N CYS A 57 13.14 15.88 -6.72
CA CYS A 57 11.79 15.44 -6.38
C CYS A 57 11.71 13.91 -6.17
N VAL A 58 12.58 13.13 -6.80
CA VAL A 58 12.64 11.66 -6.60
C VAL A 58 12.88 11.31 -5.14
N THR A 59 13.80 12.02 -4.46
CA THR A 59 14.08 11.80 -3.04
C THR A 59 12.85 12.06 -2.17
N LEU A 60 12.09 13.11 -2.48
CA LEU A 60 10.84 13.42 -1.78
C LEU A 60 9.77 12.36 -2.05
N ALA A 61 9.64 11.93 -3.31
CA ALA A 61 8.70 10.87 -3.70
C ALA A 61 8.99 9.57 -2.93
N TRP A 62 10.25 9.15 -2.82
CA TRP A 62 10.63 7.98 -2.02
C TRP A 62 10.29 8.12 -0.54
N TYR A 63 10.50 9.31 0.03
CA TYR A 63 10.13 9.56 1.42
C TYR A 63 8.62 9.40 1.65
N ILE A 64 7.81 9.89 0.72
CA ILE A 64 6.34 9.80 0.77
C ILE A 64 5.89 8.36 0.56
N GLN A 65 6.45 7.67 -0.43
CA GLN A 65 6.21 6.24 -0.68
C GLN A 65 6.52 5.40 0.56
N GLY A 66 7.65 5.66 1.23
CA GLY A 66 8.01 4.99 2.48
C GLY A 66 6.99 5.21 3.60
N LYS A 67 6.38 6.41 3.70
CA LYS A 67 5.28 6.66 4.64
C LYS A 67 4.03 5.87 4.30
N ILE A 68 3.68 5.81 3.01
CA ILE A 68 2.52 5.05 2.53
C ILE A 68 2.72 3.55 2.83
N ILE A 69 3.88 2.98 2.47
CA ILE A 69 4.23 1.58 2.72
C ILE A 69 4.10 1.24 4.20
N LYS A 70 4.74 2.02 5.07
CA LYS A 70 4.67 1.80 6.53
C LYS A 70 3.23 1.85 7.05
N LYS A 71 2.39 2.71 6.47
CA LYS A 71 0.99 2.83 6.86
C LYS A 71 0.15 1.64 6.37
N ILE A 72 0.44 1.12 5.17
CA ILE A 72 -0.15 -0.13 4.65
C ILE A 72 0.18 -1.29 5.58
N GLU A 73 1.47 -1.50 5.88
CA GLU A 73 1.93 -2.57 6.80
C GLU A 73 1.22 -2.49 8.15
N GLN A 74 1.10 -1.27 8.70
CA GLN A 74 0.40 -1.06 9.97
C GLN A 74 -1.09 -1.41 9.90
N VAL A 75 -1.81 -0.92 8.88
CA VAL A 75 -3.26 -1.05 8.79
C VAL A 75 -3.67 -2.48 8.40
N VAL A 76 -2.98 -3.09 7.44
CA VAL A 76 -3.24 -4.46 7.00
C VAL A 76 -2.77 -5.47 8.05
N GLY A 77 -1.64 -5.22 8.71
CA GLY A 77 -1.13 -6.09 9.78
C GLY A 77 -1.99 -6.08 11.05
N GLN A 78 -2.91 -5.13 11.19
CA GLN A 78 -3.90 -5.10 12.27
C GLN A 78 -5.13 -5.98 11.97
N LEU A 79 -5.28 -6.50 10.76
CA LEU A 79 -6.39 -7.37 10.41
C LEU A 79 -6.27 -8.73 11.12
N PRO A 80 -7.38 -9.30 11.60
CA PRO A 80 -7.36 -10.54 12.37
C PRO A 80 -6.87 -11.71 11.53
N GLY A 81 -5.79 -12.35 12.00
CA GLY A 81 -5.20 -13.53 11.38
C GLY A 81 -4.06 -13.23 10.39
N VAL A 82 -3.77 -11.96 10.12
CA VAL A 82 -2.59 -11.58 9.32
C VAL A 82 -1.33 -11.69 10.18
N GLU A 83 -0.36 -12.46 9.71
CA GLU A 83 0.95 -12.64 10.34
C GLU A 83 2.03 -11.81 9.63
N THR A 84 1.97 -11.71 8.29
CA THR A 84 2.96 -11.01 7.47
C THR A 84 2.30 -10.15 6.40
N VAL A 85 2.86 -8.96 6.16
CA VAL A 85 2.46 -8.06 5.07
C VAL A 85 3.69 -7.72 4.25
N ASP A 86 3.66 -8.03 2.95
CA ASP A 86 4.69 -7.67 1.99
C ASP A 86 4.16 -6.59 1.04
N VAL A 87 4.87 -5.48 0.92
CA VAL A 87 4.52 -4.42 -0.02
C VAL A 87 5.54 -4.41 -1.16
N LEU A 88 5.09 -4.80 -2.35
CA LEU A 88 5.89 -4.79 -3.56
C LEU A 88 5.76 -3.43 -4.23
N SER A 89 6.82 -2.64 -4.20
CA SER A 89 6.93 -1.38 -4.92
C SER A 89 8.00 -1.53 -6.00
N ASN A 90 7.65 -2.23 -7.07
CA ASN A 90 8.54 -2.31 -8.24
C ASN A 90 8.58 -0.96 -8.94
#